data_AF-A0A955PSP0-F1
#
_entry.id   AF-A0A955PSP0-F1
#
_cell.length_a   1.000
_cell.length_b   1.000
_cell.length_c   1.000
_cell.angle_alpha   90.00
_cell.angle_beta   90.00
_cell.angle_gamma   90.00
#
_symmetry.space_group_name_H-M   'P 1'
#
loop_
_entity.id
_entity.type
_entity.pdbx_description
1 polymer ?
#
loop_
_entity_poly.entity_id
_entity_poly.type
_entity_poly.pdbx_seq_one_letter_code
_entity_poly.pdbx_strand_id
1 'polypeptide(L)'
;QLDTFIHTDHQSNSELKYIQRFQSTRLDQTQFQTLLNEVWAQGLLAMCTPFDEESVNIAVDMGFNVLKVASCSAKDWPLLEEIAGAGPPVVCSTGGLTLEDIDNVVSFFQHRAVQFALMHCVSVYPTPDPLMNLNQIQMLRNRYPNIP
;
A
#
# COMPACT_ATOMS: atom_id res chain seq x y z
N GLN A 1 -9.66 -1.90 -12.14
CA GLN A 1 -9.23 -1.07 -10.99
C GLN A 1 -10.36 -0.17 -10.49
N LEU A 2 -10.58 1.08 -10.94
CA LEU A 2 -11.61 1.93 -10.29
C LEU A 2 -13.07 1.41 -10.40
N ASP A 3 -13.38 0.62 -11.42
CA ASP A 3 -14.73 0.10 -11.63
C ASP A 3 -15.14 -0.93 -10.57
N THR A 4 -14.18 -1.68 -10.02
CA THR A 4 -14.37 -2.65 -8.93
C THR A 4 -14.17 -2.00 -7.56
N PHE A 5 -13.30 -1.00 -7.47
CA PHE A 5 -13.01 -0.28 -6.22
C PHE A 5 -14.10 0.72 -5.79
N ILE A 6 -14.73 1.43 -6.74
CA ILE A 6 -15.79 2.40 -6.46
C ILE A 6 -17.15 1.70 -6.60
N HIS A 7 -17.86 1.57 -5.48
CA HIS A 7 -19.21 0.99 -5.44
C HIS A 7 -20.15 1.69 -6.45
N THR A 8 -21.03 0.92 -7.09
CA THR A 8 -21.92 1.38 -8.17
C THR A 8 -22.74 2.61 -7.80
N ASP A 9 -23.18 2.69 -6.54
CA ASP A 9 -23.96 3.82 -6.01
C ASP A 9 -23.22 5.16 -6.04
N HIS A 10 -21.89 5.11 -6.17
CA HIS A 10 -21.03 6.29 -6.22
C HIS A 10 -20.30 6.46 -7.55
N GLN A 11 -20.55 5.60 -8.53
CA GLN A 11 -19.89 5.72 -9.85
C GLN A 11 -20.40 6.93 -10.64
N SER A 12 -21.60 7.43 -10.36
CA SER A 12 -22.14 8.65 -10.95
C SER A 12 -22.53 9.65 -9.88
N ASN A 13 -22.22 10.94 -10.11
CA ASN A 13 -22.67 12.07 -9.27
C ASN A 13 -22.35 11.95 -7.77
N SER A 14 -21.26 11.28 -7.38
CA SER A 14 -20.87 11.21 -5.97
C SER A 14 -20.42 12.56 -5.44
N GLU A 15 -20.91 12.96 -4.27
CA GLU A 15 -20.46 14.15 -3.53
C GLU A 15 -19.26 13.84 -2.61
N LEU A 16 -18.83 12.58 -2.54
CA LEU A 16 -17.72 12.18 -1.68
C LEU A 16 -16.40 12.64 -2.29
N LYS A 17 -15.68 13.48 -1.53
CA LYS A 17 -14.41 14.13 -1.93
C LYS A 17 -13.42 13.18 -2.63
N TYR A 18 -13.16 12.00 -2.05
CA TYR A 18 -12.16 11.08 -2.61
C TYR A 18 -12.63 10.38 -3.88
N ILE A 19 -13.92 10.11 -4.01
CA ILE A 19 -14.49 9.48 -5.21
C ILE A 19 -14.35 10.42 -6.40
N GLN A 20 -14.73 11.69 -6.24
CA GLN A 20 -14.54 12.71 -7.27
C GLN A 20 -13.06 12.84 -7.67
N ARG A 21 -12.17 12.86 -6.68
CA ARG A 21 -10.72 12.93 -6.91
C ARG A 21 -10.24 11.72 -7.72
N PHE A 22 -10.55 10.50 -7.30
CA PHE A 22 -10.11 9.27 -7.98
C PHE A 22 -10.62 9.20 -9.42
N GLN A 23 -11.89 9.53 -9.65
CA GLN A 23 -12.46 9.57 -10.99
C GLN A 23 -11.77 10.62 -11.88
N SER A 24 -11.53 11.82 -11.35
CA SER A 24 -10.89 12.91 -12.12
C SER A 24 -9.43 12.65 -12.50
N THR A 25 -8.74 11.74 -11.80
CA THR A 25 -7.34 11.38 -12.03
C THR A 25 -7.17 9.94 -12.49
N ARG A 26 -8.21 9.34 -13.08
CA ARG A 26 -8.15 7.97 -13.59
C ARG A 26 -7.11 7.86 -14.70
N LEU A 27 -6.30 6.80 -14.63
CA LEU A 27 -5.40 6.37 -15.71
C LEU A 27 -5.79 4.96 -16.14
N ASP A 28 -5.60 4.66 -17.43
CA ASP A 28 -5.66 3.31 -17.95
C ASP A 28 -4.30 2.58 -17.83
N GLN A 29 -4.29 1.28 -18.09
CA GLN A 29 -3.09 0.46 -17.97
C GLN A 29 -1.98 0.88 -18.95
N THR A 30 -2.32 1.37 -20.15
CA THR A 30 -1.33 1.85 -21.14
C THR A 30 -0.63 3.12 -20.64
N GLN A 31 -1.39 4.01 -19.99
CA GLN A 31 -0.86 5.21 -19.36
C GLN A 31 0.03 4.86 -18.17
N PHE A 32 -0.38 3.91 -17.32
CA PHE A 32 0.50 3.41 -16.24
C PHE A 32 1.77 2.76 -16.80
N GLN A 33 1.69 1.97 -17.88
CA GLN A 33 2.85 1.35 -18.50
C GLN A 33 3.82 2.40 -19.05
N THR A 34 3.31 3.51 -19.59
CA THR A 34 4.15 4.63 -20.04
C THR A 34 4.95 5.21 -18.88
N LEU A 35 4.34 5.41 -17.71
CA LEU A 35 5.04 5.89 -16.52
C LEU A 35 6.10 4.89 -16.03
N LEU A 36 5.74 3.60 -16.02
CA LEU A 36 6.62 2.53 -15.58
C LEU A 36 7.85 2.38 -16.48
N ASN A 37 7.67 2.48 -17.79
CA ASN A 37 8.77 2.45 -18.76
C ASN A 37 9.76 3.61 -18.53
N GLU A 38 9.27 4.80 -18.19
CA GLU A 38 10.14 5.93 -17.88
C GLU A 38 10.94 5.69 -16.58
N VAL A 39 10.29 5.17 -15.52
CA VAL A 39 10.98 4.78 -14.28
C VAL A 39 12.13 3.81 -14.58
N TRP A 40 11.89 2.79 -15.40
CA TRP A 40 12.92 1.83 -15.80
C TRP A 40 13.99 2.42 -16.72
N ALA A 41 13.63 3.32 -17.64
CA ALA A 41 14.58 4.03 -18.50
C ALA A 41 15.58 4.87 -17.69
N GLN A 42 15.16 5.38 -16.54
CA GLN A 42 16.04 6.08 -15.58
C GLN A 42 16.80 5.14 -14.63
N GLY A 43 16.66 3.81 -14.76
CA GLY A 43 17.33 2.83 -13.91
C GLY A 43 16.80 2.78 -12.47
N LEU A 44 15.55 3.19 -12.25
CA LEU A 44 14.91 3.22 -10.94
C LEU A 44 14.05 1.97 -10.69
N LEU A 45 13.86 1.64 -9.42
CA LEU A 45 12.89 0.62 -9.00
C LEU A 45 11.48 1.22 -8.96
N ALA A 46 10.50 0.41 -9.35
CA ALA A 46 9.10 0.76 -9.29
C ALA A 46 8.37 0.04 -8.15
N MET A 47 7.51 0.77 -7.45
CA MET A 47 6.66 0.25 -6.38
C MET A 47 5.20 0.61 -6.64
N CYS A 48 4.29 -0.32 -6.44
CA CYS A 48 2.84 -0.11 -6.59
C CYS A 48 2.12 -0.28 -5.25
N THR A 49 1.08 0.51 -5.01
CA THR A 49 0.17 0.34 -3.86
C THR A 49 -1.17 -0.18 -4.39
N PRO A 50 -1.40 -1.49 -4.46
CA PRO A 50 -2.72 -2.03 -4.79
C PRO A 50 -3.71 -1.76 -3.65
N PHE A 51 -4.96 -1.48 -4.02
CA PHE A 51 -6.07 -1.25 -3.07
C PHE A 51 -7.20 -2.29 -3.21
N ASP A 52 -7.07 -3.21 -4.17
CA ASP A 52 -7.95 -4.36 -4.40
C ASP A 52 -7.11 -5.52 -4.98
N GLU A 53 -7.66 -6.73 -4.95
CA GLU A 53 -6.99 -7.97 -5.36
C GLU A 53 -6.68 -8.00 -6.87
N GLU A 54 -7.55 -7.40 -7.68
CA GLU A 54 -7.32 -7.23 -9.13
C GLU A 54 -6.06 -6.38 -9.39
N SER A 55 -5.88 -5.32 -8.61
CA SER A 55 -4.73 -4.41 -8.71
C SER A 55 -3.43 -5.07 -8.26
N VAL A 56 -3.47 -6.07 -7.38
CA VAL A 56 -2.29 -6.88 -7.04
C VAL A 56 -1.80 -7.62 -8.28
N ASN A 57 -2.70 -8.34 -8.95
CA ASN A 57 -2.38 -9.11 -10.16
C ASN A 57 -1.88 -8.19 -11.28
N ILE A 58 -2.55 -7.05 -11.51
CA ILE A 58 -2.10 -6.06 -12.48
C ILE A 58 -0.69 -5.55 -12.14
N ALA A 59 -0.39 -5.26 -10.88
CA ALA A 59 0.94 -4.78 -10.49
C ALA A 59 2.03 -5.84 -10.72
N VAL A 60 1.74 -7.12 -10.47
CA VAL A 60 2.66 -8.23 -10.76
C VAL A 60 2.87 -8.38 -12.27
N ASP A 61 1.79 -8.41 -13.05
CA ASP A 61 1.84 -8.57 -14.51
C ASP A 61 2.59 -7.43 -15.20
N MET A 62 2.42 -6.21 -14.70
CA MET A 62 3.16 -5.04 -15.18
C MET A 62 4.63 -5.04 -14.76
N GLY A 63 5.06 -5.90 -13.85
CA GLY A 63 6.46 -6.05 -13.45
C GLY A 63 6.92 -5.07 -12.38
N PHE A 64 6.05 -4.60 -11.49
CA PHE A 64 6.48 -3.79 -10.35
C PHE A 64 7.42 -4.57 -9.43
N ASN A 65 8.46 -3.91 -8.92
CA ASN A 65 9.50 -4.57 -8.12
C ASN A 65 9.10 -4.80 -6.67
N VAL A 66 8.17 -3.98 -6.15
CA VAL A 66 7.75 -3.94 -4.75
C VAL A 66 6.26 -3.67 -4.67
N LEU A 67 5.56 -4.40 -3.79
CA LEU A 67 4.18 -4.08 -3.42
C LEU A 67 4.16 -3.27 -2.12
N LYS A 68 3.31 -2.25 -2.07
CA LYS A 68 3.12 -1.39 -0.91
C LYS A 68 1.73 -1.63 -0.32
N VAL A 69 1.67 -1.86 0.99
CA VAL A 69 0.40 -1.86 1.74
C VAL A 69 0.18 -0.49 2.36
N ALA A 70 -0.86 0.24 1.95
CA ALA A 70 -1.25 1.49 2.58
C ALA A 70 -1.76 1.26 4.01
N SER A 71 -1.58 2.22 4.91
CA SER A 71 -2.01 2.07 6.31
C SER A 71 -3.52 1.84 6.46
N CYS A 72 -4.33 2.42 5.56
CA CYS A 72 -5.78 2.19 5.53
C CYS A 72 -6.16 0.75 5.14
N SER A 73 -5.26 0.04 4.44
CA SER A 73 -5.46 -1.32 3.95
C SER A 73 -4.69 -2.36 4.75
N ALA A 74 -3.93 -1.96 5.79
CA ALA A 74 -3.12 -2.88 6.59
C ALA A 74 -3.96 -3.81 7.50
N LYS A 75 -5.29 -3.68 7.49
CA LYS A 75 -6.24 -4.60 8.12
C LYS A 75 -7.23 -5.21 7.13
N ASP A 76 -6.99 -4.99 5.83
CA ASP A 76 -7.75 -5.59 4.76
C ASP A 76 -7.20 -6.99 4.50
N TRP A 77 -7.65 -7.96 5.31
CA TRP A 77 -7.10 -9.30 5.29
C TRP A 77 -7.22 -10.01 3.93
N PRO A 78 -8.34 -9.90 3.18
CA PRO A 78 -8.41 -10.42 1.81
C PRO A 78 -7.31 -9.87 0.90
N LEU A 79 -7.09 -8.55 0.92
CA LEU A 79 -6.02 -7.93 0.15
C LEU A 79 -4.63 -8.40 0.61
N LEU A 80 -4.41 -8.54 1.92
CA LEU A 80 -3.13 -9.03 2.46
C LEU A 80 -2.85 -10.49 2.07
N GLU A 81 -3.89 -11.32 1.93
CA GLU A 81 -3.75 -12.70 1.42
C GLU A 81 -3.28 -12.70 -0.03
N GLU A 82 -3.89 -11.88 -0.89
CA GLU A 82 -3.47 -11.77 -2.29
C GLU A 82 -2.04 -11.24 -2.40
N ILE A 83 -1.70 -10.18 -1.64
CA ILE A 83 -0.34 -9.59 -1.62
C ILE A 83 0.70 -10.61 -1.14
N ALA A 84 0.39 -11.42 -0.12
CA ALA A 84 1.32 -12.41 0.41
C ALA A 84 1.61 -13.54 -0.59
N GLY A 85 0.67 -13.86 -1.48
CA GLY A 85 0.83 -14.85 -2.54
C GLY A 85 1.51 -14.31 -3.82
N ALA A 86 1.62 -13.00 -3.97
CA ALA A 86 2.01 -12.34 -5.22
C ALA A 86 3.49 -12.52 -5.60
N GLY A 87 4.39 -12.63 -4.62
CA GLY A 87 5.83 -12.89 -4.83
C GLY A 87 6.77 -11.70 -4.58
N PRO A 88 6.50 -10.46 -5.06
CA PRO A 88 7.36 -9.31 -4.78
C PRO A 88 7.49 -9.01 -3.28
N PRO A 89 8.61 -8.41 -2.83
CA PRO A 89 8.74 -7.94 -1.47
C PRO A 89 7.72 -6.84 -1.15
N VAL A 90 7.37 -6.73 0.13
CA VAL A 90 6.29 -5.86 0.61
C VAL A 90 6.82 -4.72 1.49
N VAL A 91 6.32 -3.50 1.29
CA VAL A 91 6.53 -2.39 2.22
C VAL A 91 5.20 -2.04 2.88
N CYS A 92 5.08 -2.24 4.19
CA CYS A 92 3.81 -2.03 4.93
C CYS A 92 3.86 -0.79 5.81
N SER A 93 2.88 0.11 5.66
CA SER A 93 2.78 1.32 6.50
C SER A 93 1.84 1.10 7.66
N THR A 94 2.18 1.65 8.82
CA THR A 94 1.52 1.34 10.11
C THR A 94 0.71 2.52 10.68
N GLY A 95 0.44 3.55 9.89
CA GLY A 95 -0.19 4.78 10.37
C GLY A 95 -1.63 4.59 10.86
N GLY A 96 -1.85 4.86 12.14
CA GLY A 96 -3.15 4.72 12.79
C GLY A 96 -3.49 3.29 13.23
N LEU A 97 -2.56 2.34 13.07
CA LEU A 97 -2.72 0.99 13.60
C LEU A 97 -2.40 0.98 15.10
N THR A 98 -3.11 0.12 15.83
CA THR A 98 -2.72 -0.21 17.20
C THR A 98 -1.49 -1.12 17.19
N LEU A 99 -0.78 -1.25 18.32
CA LEU A 99 0.36 -2.15 18.41
C LEU A 99 -0.03 -3.61 18.12
N GLU A 100 -1.22 -4.02 18.58
CA GLU A 100 -1.79 -5.34 18.32
C GLU A 100 -2.09 -5.56 16.83
N ASP A 101 -2.62 -4.55 16.14
CA ASP A 101 -2.82 -4.63 14.69
C ASP A 101 -1.47 -4.84 13.96
N ILE A 102 -0.41 -4.14 14.37
CA ILE A 102 0.92 -4.30 13.78
C ILE A 102 1.48 -5.70 14.08
N ASP A 103 1.30 -6.20 15.30
CA ASP A 103 1.68 -7.58 15.67
C ASP A 103 1.00 -8.62 14.78
N ASN A 104 -0.30 -8.44 14.50
CA ASN A 104 -1.07 -9.32 13.64
C ASN A 104 -0.52 -9.30 12.20
N VAL A 105 -0.23 -8.13 11.65
CA VAL A 105 0.36 -7.99 10.30
C VAL A 105 1.75 -8.62 10.22
N VAL A 106 2.60 -8.39 11.23
CA VAL A 106 3.94 -8.98 11.30
C VAL A 106 3.87 -10.49 11.36
N SER A 107 3.05 -11.03 12.26
CA SER A 107 2.81 -12.46 12.40
C SER A 107 2.30 -13.06 11.09
N PHE A 108 1.33 -12.40 10.44
CA PHE A 108 0.75 -12.85 9.18
C PHE A 108 1.79 -13.00 8.07
N PHE A 109 2.64 -11.98 7.86
CA PHE A 109 3.66 -12.01 6.81
C PHE A 109 4.80 -12.98 7.13
N GLN A 110 5.24 -13.05 8.39
CA GLN A 110 6.29 -13.99 8.81
C GLN A 110 5.86 -15.45 8.62
N HIS A 111 4.64 -15.84 9.00
CA HIS A 111 4.15 -17.21 8.82
C HIS A 111 4.02 -17.62 7.35
N ARG A 112 3.91 -16.64 6.43
CA ARG A 112 3.86 -16.86 4.98
C ARG A 112 5.21 -16.67 4.30
N ALA A 113 6.28 -16.47 5.07
CA ALA A 113 7.63 -16.23 4.57
C ALA A 113 7.72 -15.07 3.56
N VAL A 114 6.87 -14.05 3.72
CA VAL A 114 6.92 -12.84 2.90
C VAL A 114 8.15 -12.03 3.29
N GLN A 115 8.90 -11.53 2.30
CA GLN A 115 9.94 -10.55 2.56
C GLN A 115 9.29 -9.17 2.69
N PHE A 116 9.39 -8.52 3.86
CA PHE A 116 8.75 -7.22 4.06
C PHE A 116 9.53 -6.26 4.95
N ALA A 117 9.18 -4.98 4.84
CA ALA A 117 9.63 -3.89 5.70
C ALA A 117 8.44 -3.16 6.32
N LEU A 118 8.64 -2.59 7.52
CA LEU A 118 7.64 -1.78 8.23
C LEU A 118 7.99 -0.29 8.18
N MET A 119 6.99 0.53 7.89
CA MET A 119 7.13 1.98 7.86
C MET A 119 6.28 2.62 8.95
N HIS A 120 6.94 3.38 9.83
CA HIS A 120 6.26 4.39 10.62
C HIS A 120 5.67 5.46 9.69
N CYS A 121 4.42 5.83 9.91
CA CYS A 121 3.83 7.01 9.28
C CYS A 121 2.68 7.57 10.11
N VAL A 122 2.30 8.83 9.84
CA VAL A 122 1.17 9.50 10.49
C VAL A 122 0.16 9.87 9.41
N SER A 123 -1.08 9.41 9.55
CA SER A 123 -2.14 9.54 8.54
C SER A 123 -2.84 10.90 8.60
N VAL A 124 -2.05 11.99 8.66
CA VAL A 124 -2.52 13.39 8.70
C VAL A 124 -1.84 14.18 7.57
N TYR A 125 -2.63 14.92 6.78
CA TYR A 125 -2.16 15.56 5.55
C TYR A 125 -2.45 17.07 5.53
N PRO A 126 -1.46 17.95 5.77
CA PRO A 126 -0.08 17.66 6.18
C PRO A 126 0.03 17.30 7.67
N THR A 127 1.06 16.54 8.05
CA THR A 127 1.34 16.21 9.46
C THR A 127 2.10 17.37 10.13
N PRO A 128 1.58 17.96 11.22
CA PRO A 128 2.31 18.96 12.02
C PRO A 128 3.51 18.35 12.76
N ASP A 129 4.58 19.14 12.96
CA ASP A 129 5.81 18.70 13.65
C ASP A 129 5.56 17.99 15.00
N PRO A 130 4.70 18.50 15.89
CA PRO A 130 4.46 17.84 17.18
C PRO A 130 3.78 16.47 17.06
N LEU A 131 3.17 16.16 15.91
CA LEU A 131 2.46 14.91 15.63
C LEU A 131 3.32 13.91 14.85
N MET A 132 4.57 14.22 14.50
CA MET A 132 5.42 13.31 13.71
C MET A 132 5.72 11.99 14.42
N ASN A 133 5.74 11.97 15.75
CA ASN A 133 5.94 10.75 16.55
C ASN A 133 7.16 9.91 16.12
N LEU A 134 8.30 10.55 15.81
CA LEU A 134 9.49 9.86 15.25
C LEU A 134 10.09 8.81 16.18
N ASN A 135 9.83 8.89 17.48
CA ASN A 135 10.20 7.86 18.46
C ASN A 135 9.58 6.49 18.16
N GLN A 136 8.49 6.43 17.38
CA GLN A 136 7.88 5.17 16.95
C GLN A 136 8.79 4.34 16.04
N ILE A 137 9.71 4.97 15.30
CA ILE A 137 10.70 4.25 14.49
C ILE A 137 11.58 3.38 15.39
N GLN A 138 12.06 3.93 16.52
CA GLN A 138 12.87 3.17 17.47
C GLN A 138 12.04 2.06 18.16
N MET A 139 10.77 2.33 18.46
CA MET A 139 9.87 1.34 19.03
C MET A 139 9.69 0.13 18.10
N LEU A 140 9.39 0.37 16.81
CA LEU A 140 9.24 -0.68 15.80
C LEU A 140 10.52 -1.51 15.65
N ARG A 141 11.68 -0.85 15.56
CA ARG A 141 12.99 -1.52 15.47
C ARG A 141 13.28 -2.41 16.68
N ASN A 142 12.93 -1.95 17.89
CA ASN A 142 13.15 -2.73 19.10
C ASN A 142 12.20 -3.93 19.20
N ARG A 143 10.95 -3.76 18.75
CA ARG A 143 9.92 -4.80 18.82
C ARG A 143 10.11 -5.88 17.73
N TYR A 144 10.58 -5.49 16.56
CA TYR A 144 10.75 -6.36 15.40
C TYR A 144 12.19 -6.29 14.84
N PRO A 145 13.20 -6.80 15.57
CA PRO A 145 14.62 -6.53 15.30
C PRO A 145 15.15 -7.10 13.97
N ASN A 146 14.46 -8.07 13.37
CA ASN A 146 14.86 -8.70 12.11
C ASN A 146 14.03 -8.22 10.91
N ILE A 147 13.20 -7.19 11.10
CA ILE A 147 12.34 -6.61 10.07
C ILE A 147 12.86 -5.20 9.79
N PRO A 148 13.24 -4.90 8.54
CA PRO A 148 13.67 -3.55 8.15
C PRO A 148 12.61 -2.47 8.40
#